data_AF-A0A2W6W9E3-F1
#
_entry.id   AF-A0A2W6W9E3-F1
#
_cell.length_a   1.000
_cell.length_b   1.000
_cell.length_c   1.000
_cell.angle_alpha   90.00
_cell.angle_beta   90.00
_cell.angle_gamma   90.00
#
_symmetry.space_group_name_H-M   'P 1'
#
loop_
_entity.id
_entity.type
_entity.pdbx_description
1 polymer ?
#
loop_
_entity_poly.entity_id
_entity_poly.type
_entity_poly.pdbx_seq_one_letter_code
_entity_poly.pdbx_strand_id
1 'polypeptide(L)'
;MGKNYVDIEDDQGKTLRYRKHVNGRGLIANGAKVHATALVEAGAYVEPGVQIAEGAHIGRGAWIEPDAVIGRGAEIAPHAHIGSGAAIGSKAKIGVRTVIGAHARVAGGSL
;
A
#
# COMPACT_ATOMS: atom_id res chain seq x y z
N MET A 1 -13.91 -25.00 5.55
CA MET A 1 -12.70 -24.18 5.38
C MET A 1 -13.14 -22.80 4.88
N GLY A 2 -13.07 -21.76 5.71
CA GLY A 2 -13.57 -20.43 5.34
C GLY A 2 -12.71 -19.75 4.27
N LYS A 3 -13.31 -18.87 3.45
CA LYS A 3 -12.59 -18.09 2.45
C LYS A 3 -11.57 -17.18 3.16
N ASN A 4 -10.29 -17.28 2.80
CA ASN A 4 -9.20 -16.44 3.34
C ASN A 4 -9.05 -15.09 2.60
N TYR A 5 -10.12 -14.64 1.95
CA TYR A 5 -10.14 -13.45 1.12
C TYR A 5 -11.45 -12.68 1.32
N VAL A 6 -11.39 -11.38 1.05
CA VAL A 6 -12.50 -10.45 1.06
C VAL A 6 -12.67 -9.96 -0.37
N ASP A 7 -13.87 -10.07 -0.92
CA ASP A 7 -14.20 -9.50 -2.23
C ASP A 7 -14.82 -8.11 -1.98
N ILE A 8 -14.30 -7.07 -2.65
CA ILE A 8 -14.74 -5.67 -2.54
C ILE A 8 -15.00 -5.17 -3.96
N GLU A 9 -16.14 -4.52 -4.17
CA GLU A 9 -16.48 -3.89 -5.45
C GLU A 9 -15.88 -2.47 -5.49
N ASP A 10 -15.18 -2.13 -6.57
CA ASP A 10 -14.71 -0.77 -6.82
C ASP A 10 -15.85 0.13 -7.36
N ASP A 11 -15.55 1.41 -7.55
CA ASP A 11 -16.50 2.42 -8.04
C ASP A 11 -16.99 2.16 -9.48
N GLN A 12 -16.27 1.34 -10.24
CA GLN A 12 -16.62 0.92 -11.60
C GLN A 12 -17.42 -0.39 -11.61
N GLY A 13 -17.82 -0.92 -10.44
CA GLY A 13 -18.58 -2.17 -10.32
C GLY A 13 -17.72 -3.43 -10.50
N LYS A 14 -16.39 -3.30 -10.54
CA LYS A 14 -15.50 -4.45 -10.67
C LYS A 14 -15.17 -5.01 -9.30
N THR A 15 -15.38 -6.31 -9.14
CA THR A 15 -15.02 -7.02 -7.92
C THR A 15 -13.51 -7.29 -7.86
N LEU A 16 -12.86 -6.72 -6.85
CA LEU A 16 -11.48 -6.97 -6.49
C LEU A 16 -11.39 -7.91 -5.29
N ARG A 17 -10.44 -8.84 -5.34
CA ARG A 17 -10.20 -9.80 -4.26
C ARG A 17 -9.00 -9.39 -3.43
N TYR A 18 -9.19 -9.30 -2.13
CA TYR A 18 -8.18 -8.94 -1.15
C TYR A 18 -7.85 -10.10 -0.22
N ARG A 19 -6.57 -10.24 0.12
CA ARG A 19 -6.10 -11.08 1.23
C ARG A 19 -5.55 -10.21 2.35
N LYS A 20 -5.53 -10.72 3.58
CA LYS A 20 -4.85 -10.04 4.69
C LYS A 20 -3.33 -10.25 4.58
N HIS A 21 -2.55 -9.19 4.77
CA HIS A 21 -1.11 -9.30 4.87
C HIS A 21 -0.71 -10.12 6.12
N VAL A 22 0.40 -10.84 6.04
CA VAL A 22 0.89 -11.69 7.15
C VAL A 22 1.32 -10.86 8.36
N ASN A 23 1.83 -9.65 8.11
CA ASN A 23 2.28 -8.70 9.13
C ASN A 23 1.37 -7.45 9.09
N GLY A 24 0.55 -7.27 10.13
CA GLY A 24 -0.36 -6.12 10.29
C GLY A 24 -1.80 -6.30 9.79
N ARG A 25 -2.08 -7.34 8.98
CA ARG A 25 -3.43 -7.74 8.52
C ARG A 25 -4.15 -6.74 7.59
N GLY A 26 -3.46 -5.73 7.06
CA GLY A 26 -3.97 -4.85 6.01
C GLY A 26 -4.37 -5.60 4.72
N LEU A 27 -5.22 -4.97 3.90
CA LEU A 27 -5.83 -5.60 2.74
C LEU A 27 -4.93 -5.45 1.51
N ILE A 28 -4.55 -6.58 0.94
CA ILE A 28 -3.68 -6.69 -0.23
C ILE A 28 -4.48 -7.25 -1.39
N ALA A 29 -4.68 -6.44 -2.43
CA ALA A 29 -5.37 -6.86 -3.64
C ALA A 29 -4.61 -7.99 -4.34
N ASN A 30 -5.34 -8.83 -5.06
CA ASN A 30 -4.75 -9.79 -5.97
C ASN A 30 -3.89 -9.05 -7.03
N GLY A 31 -2.69 -9.56 -7.29
CA GLY A 31 -1.71 -8.93 -8.17
C GLY A 31 -0.72 -7.98 -7.49
N ALA A 32 -0.98 -7.53 -6.25
CA ALA A 32 0.00 -6.77 -5.48
C ALA A 32 1.11 -7.68 -4.91
N LYS A 33 2.36 -7.20 -4.96
CA LYS A 33 3.55 -7.87 -4.42
C LYS A 33 4.04 -7.14 -3.18
N VAL A 34 3.76 -7.72 -2.02
CA VAL A 34 4.13 -7.14 -0.72
C VAL A 34 5.09 -8.08 -0.01
N HIS A 35 6.25 -7.57 0.38
CA HIS A 35 7.25 -8.35 1.10
C HIS A 35 6.73 -8.75 2.48
N ALA A 36 7.01 -10.00 2.91
CA ALA A 36 6.46 -10.55 4.15
C ALA A 36 6.88 -9.76 5.42
N THR A 37 8.04 -9.11 5.39
CA THR A 37 8.53 -8.28 6.51
C THR A 37 7.95 -6.86 6.52
N ALA A 38 7.32 -6.41 5.44
CA ALA A 38 6.63 -5.12 5.45
C ALA A 38 5.47 -5.16 6.46
N LEU A 39 5.29 -4.08 7.21
CA LEU A 39 4.14 -3.93 8.10
C LEU A 39 3.03 -3.22 7.33
N VAL A 40 1.89 -3.88 7.15
CA VAL A 40 0.70 -3.26 6.54
C VAL A 40 -0.43 -3.32 7.56
N GLU A 41 -0.70 -2.20 8.21
CA GLU A 41 -1.68 -2.12 9.29
C GLU A 41 -3.11 -2.41 8.79
N ALA A 42 -3.93 -2.98 9.69
CA ALA A 42 -5.33 -3.24 9.41
C ALA A 42 -6.05 -1.94 8.99
N GLY A 43 -6.86 -2.05 7.95
CA GLY A 43 -7.56 -0.90 7.34
C GLY A 43 -6.74 -0.14 6.30
N ALA A 44 -5.46 -0.46 6.08
CA ALA A 44 -4.76 -0.01 4.88
C ALA A 44 -5.20 -0.83 3.65
N TYR A 45 -5.23 -0.18 2.49
CA TYR A 45 -5.60 -0.77 1.20
C TYR A 45 -4.43 -0.69 0.23
N VAL A 46 -4.05 -1.83 -0.33
CA VAL A 46 -2.98 -1.97 -1.31
C VAL A 46 -3.58 -2.53 -2.60
N GLU A 47 -3.63 -1.70 -3.63
CA GLU A 47 -4.28 -1.98 -4.91
C GLU A 47 -3.48 -2.92 -5.82
N PRO A 48 -4.08 -3.46 -6.90
CA PRO A 48 -3.39 -4.33 -7.84
C PRO A 48 -2.12 -3.70 -8.42
N GLY A 49 -1.11 -4.54 -8.68
CA GLY A 49 0.16 -4.11 -9.28
C GLY A 49 1.13 -3.40 -8.33
N VAL A 50 0.67 -2.96 -7.15
CA VAL A 50 1.53 -2.31 -6.16
C VAL A 50 2.69 -3.22 -5.74
N GLN A 51 3.87 -2.62 -5.60
CA GLN A 51 5.07 -3.29 -5.09
C GLN A 51 5.55 -2.64 -3.80
N ILE A 52 5.62 -3.41 -2.72
CA ILE A 52 6.07 -2.93 -1.40
C ILE A 52 7.28 -3.75 -0.97
N ALA A 53 8.42 -3.07 -0.85
CA ALA A 53 9.69 -3.67 -0.49
C ALA A 53 9.78 -4.02 1.01
N GLU A 54 10.85 -4.74 1.36
CA GLU A 54 11.11 -5.19 2.73
C GLU A 54 11.14 -4.04 3.75
N GLY A 55 10.62 -4.32 4.95
CA GLY A 55 10.65 -3.40 6.09
C GLY A 55 9.87 -2.09 5.92
N ALA A 56 9.16 -1.87 4.81
CA ALA A 56 8.28 -0.72 4.67
C ALA A 56 7.12 -0.79 5.67
N HIS A 57 6.65 0.36 6.14
CA HIS A 57 5.52 0.49 7.06
C HIS A 57 4.39 1.27 6.39
N ILE A 58 3.24 0.63 6.22
CA ILE A 58 2.00 1.23 5.73
C ILE A 58 1.04 1.37 6.91
N GLY A 59 0.80 2.61 7.32
CA GLY A 59 -0.09 2.95 8.42
C GLY A 59 -1.57 2.71 8.11
N ARG A 60 -2.38 2.53 9.16
CA ARG A 60 -3.82 2.30 9.04
C ARG A 60 -4.51 3.34 8.17
N GLY A 61 -5.47 2.89 7.37
CA GLY A 61 -6.25 3.76 6.49
C GLY A 61 -5.45 4.41 5.36
N ALA A 62 -4.15 4.10 5.20
CA ALA A 62 -3.41 4.51 4.02
C ALA A 62 -3.94 3.76 2.79
N TRP A 63 -3.97 4.47 1.67
CA TRP A 63 -4.40 3.91 0.38
C TRP A 63 -3.26 4.02 -0.61
N ILE A 64 -2.81 2.86 -1.09
CA ILE A 64 -1.77 2.75 -2.10
C ILE A 64 -2.43 2.33 -3.41
N GLU A 65 -2.56 3.27 -4.34
CA GLU A 65 -3.22 3.08 -5.63
C GLU A 65 -2.44 2.18 -6.60
N PRO A 66 -3.08 1.70 -7.69
CA PRO A 66 -2.49 0.72 -8.58
C PRO A 66 -1.09 1.10 -9.08
N ASP A 67 -0.25 0.08 -9.22
CA ASP A 67 1.11 0.18 -9.78
C ASP A 67 2.10 1.09 -9.03
N ALA A 68 1.73 1.62 -7.86
CA ALA A 68 2.66 2.37 -7.01
C ALA A 68 3.80 1.48 -6.48
N VAL A 69 4.96 2.08 -6.25
CA VAL A 69 6.17 1.41 -5.75
C VAL A 69 6.60 2.03 -4.43
N ILE A 70 6.68 1.23 -3.39
CA ILE A 70 7.11 1.63 -2.05
C ILE A 70 8.47 1.01 -1.74
N GLY A 71 9.48 1.86 -1.60
CA GLY A 71 10.87 1.49 -1.36
C GLY A 71 11.12 0.87 0.02
N ARG A 72 12.29 0.23 0.16
CA ARG A 72 12.68 -0.47 1.40
C ARG A 72 12.67 0.49 2.60
N GLY A 73 12.03 0.06 3.68
CA GLY A 73 11.97 0.83 4.92
C GLY A 73 11.28 2.19 4.80
N ALA A 74 10.53 2.45 3.73
CA ALA A 74 9.72 3.66 3.64
C ALA A 74 8.60 3.63 4.68
N GLU A 75 8.25 4.81 5.21
CA GLU A 75 7.20 5.00 6.21
C GLU A 75 6.05 5.78 5.58
N ILE A 76 4.92 5.13 5.36
CA ILE A 76 3.69 5.76 4.89
C ILE A 76 2.77 5.92 6.11
N ALA A 77 2.64 7.13 6.62
CA ALA A 77 1.88 7.38 7.83
C ALA A 77 0.37 7.17 7.64
N PRO A 78 -0.41 7.02 8.74
CA PRO A 78 -1.85 6.78 8.67
C PRO A 78 -2.61 7.77 7.78
N HIS A 79 -3.59 7.24 7.05
CA HIS A 79 -4.46 7.98 6.15
C HIS A 79 -3.76 8.73 5.00
N ALA A 80 -2.48 8.47 4.74
CA ALA A 80 -1.82 8.98 3.54
C ALA A 80 -2.36 8.26 2.29
N HIS A 81 -2.38 8.98 1.16
CA HIS A 81 -2.81 8.48 -0.14
C HIS A 81 -1.65 8.55 -1.11
N ILE A 82 -1.24 7.41 -1.64
CA ILE A 82 -0.18 7.30 -2.64
C ILE A 82 -0.84 6.99 -3.97
N GLY A 83 -0.77 7.93 -4.91
CA GLY A 83 -1.42 7.85 -6.20
C GLY A 83 -0.83 6.81 -7.14
N SER A 84 -1.61 6.46 -8.17
CA SER A 84 -1.26 5.42 -9.13
C SER A 84 0.09 5.65 -9.80
N GLY A 85 0.90 4.59 -9.88
CA GLY A 85 2.24 4.63 -10.45
C GLY A 85 3.23 5.56 -9.74
N ALA A 86 2.91 6.11 -8.56
CA ALA A 86 3.86 6.90 -7.79
C ALA A 86 4.99 6.03 -7.24
N ALA A 87 6.18 6.61 -7.08
CA ALA A 87 7.35 5.91 -6.57
C ALA A 87 7.88 6.61 -5.31
N ILE A 88 7.82 5.89 -4.19
CA ILE A 88 8.33 6.34 -2.90
C ILE A 88 9.70 5.71 -2.66
N GLY A 89 10.73 6.55 -2.55
CA GLY A 89 12.11 6.11 -2.34
C GLY A 89 12.31 5.34 -1.03
N SER A 90 13.39 4.56 -0.96
CA SER A 90 13.73 3.81 0.26
C SER A 90 13.95 4.76 1.43
N LYS A 91 13.45 4.39 2.61
CA LYS A 91 13.51 5.19 3.86
C LYS A 91 12.86 6.58 3.78
N ALA A 92 12.11 6.88 2.72
CA ALA A 92 11.33 8.12 2.67
C ALA A 92 10.17 8.04 3.67
N LYS A 93 9.76 9.19 4.18
CA LYS A 93 8.66 9.34 5.13
C LYS A 93 7.57 10.18 4.50
N ILE A 94 6.34 9.68 4.51
CA ILE A 94 5.15 10.37 4.02
C ILE A 94 4.26 10.65 5.22
N GLY A 95 3.94 11.92 5.46
CA GLY A 95 3.20 12.37 6.63
C GLY A 95 1.73 11.95 6.65
N VAL A 96 1.12 12.05 7.83
CA VAL A 96 -0.31 11.72 8.05
C VAL A 96 -1.19 12.52 7.10
N ARG A 97 -2.16 11.86 6.44
CA ARG A 97 -3.11 12.50 5.51
C ARG A 97 -2.45 13.22 4.32
N THR A 98 -1.19 12.92 4.01
CA THR A 98 -0.53 13.45 2.81
C THR A 98 -1.08 12.77 1.57
N VAL A 99 -1.23 13.53 0.49
CA VAL A 99 -1.56 13.01 -0.84
C VAL A 99 -0.33 13.13 -1.73
N ILE A 100 0.15 12.01 -2.24
CA ILE A 100 1.17 11.94 -3.29
C ILE A 100 0.44 11.70 -4.60
N GLY A 101 0.59 12.61 -5.56
CA GLY A 101 -0.10 12.51 -6.85
C GLY A 101 0.38 11.33 -7.70
N ALA A 102 -0.45 10.94 -8.68
CA ALA A 102 -0.10 9.90 -9.64
C ALA A 102 1.24 10.19 -10.34
N HIS A 103 2.05 9.15 -10.52
CA HIS A 103 3.39 9.19 -11.13
C HIS A 103 4.42 10.11 -10.45
N ALA A 104 4.11 10.69 -9.29
CA ALA A 104 5.06 11.47 -8.52
C ALA A 104 6.23 10.59 -8.03
N ARG A 105 7.40 11.21 -7.86
CA ARG A 105 8.60 10.54 -7.37
C ARG A 105 9.09 11.24 -6.13
N VAL A 106 9.14 10.50 -5.02
CA VAL A 106 9.68 10.97 -3.74
C VAL A 106 11.07 10.36 -3.58
N ALA A 107 12.08 11.21 -3.34
CA ALA A 107 13.45 10.77 -3.17
C ALA A 107 13.62 9.88 -1.93
N GLY A 108 14.60 8.96 -1.95
CA GLY A 108 14.90 8.15 -0.78
C GLY A 108 15.41 9.00 0.39
N GLY A 109 14.99 8.66 1.61
CA GLY A 109 15.38 9.36 2.83
C GLY A 109 14.79 10.75 3.03
N SER A 110 13.83 11.18 2.20
CA SER A 110 13.12 12.45 2.39
C SER A 110 12.11 12.36 3.55
N LEU A 111 11.70 13.53 4.08
CA LEU A 111 10.63 13.71 5.06
C LEU A 111 9.65 14.77 4.58
#